data_AF-R5N7U5-F1
#
_entry.id   AF-R5N7U5-F1
#
_cell.length_a   1.000
_cell.length_b   1.000
_cell.length_c   1.000
_cell.angle_alpha   90.00
_cell.angle_beta   90.00
_cell.angle_gamma   90.00
#
_symmetry.space_group_name_H-M   'P 1'
#
loop_
_entity.id
_entity.type
_entity.pdbx_description
1 polymer ?
#
loop_
_entity_poly.entity_id
_entity_poly.type
_entity_poly.pdbx_seq_one_letter_code
_entity_poly.pdbx_strand_id
1 'polypeptide(L)'
;MFNINDKNLINDICNEFSHTIEENEKSLKTDGVTLVHPIDKEVRDKLNNLITSGKETMEYSQVKELDNLWIMLMNKSIKCLRLFDTREPFLKNCKKTPVAYGLDKLKKYHNRYSAFESLLYGASSYYRDHVFHAVRTWMLGIFCLLKPMNNQKFIDKITIDGCSNEQFTKNINFFEKISMWTVIALCHDLGYPLEKSQQILDKTQQMMQEFIPNPNIWNNFTFSGVQDNINEYIIKFMSTKMVLAKTSERTNESENIENVEDKSEYNKYNSNLYYGRVQPKYYLKYTKSLEHFDHGIISSTIIYKMLLYFLESDFNLNDDYEYKYEDARQFFIRREMLRAMASHTCSDIYNIYLTTFSSILFLCDELQEWGRKSWNELYCGLQPNAVKLSIDKFTPNEVNVCEEINMEQVDEEDIFIENLKRIFQRQYEHYKVIFRDGQYTEARQFNFIKKMKIQLKQSGTQENNIEINYALNAQDTDKFEINLEKSYQYNKDEAKQKIKSSLEYSEYFEKVKIN
;
A
#
# COMPACT_ATOMS: atom_id res chain seq x y z
N MET A 1 0.60 -18.98 -13.56
CA MET A 1 1.66 -18.82 -12.56
C MET A 1 2.77 -17.90 -13.07
N PHE A 2 2.82 -16.69 -12.54
CA PHE A 2 3.88 -15.71 -12.79
C PHE A 2 4.86 -15.73 -11.63
N ASN A 3 6.15 -15.98 -11.90
CA ASN A 3 7.18 -15.97 -10.87
C ASN A 3 7.62 -14.53 -10.56
N ILE A 4 7.53 -14.13 -9.30
CA ILE A 4 7.82 -12.77 -8.86
C ILE A 4 9.24 -12.70 -8.29
N ASN A 5 10.08 -11.91 -8.95
CA ASN A 5 11.40 -11.49 -8.48
C ASN A 5 11.77 -10.15 -9.14
N ASP A 6 12.84 -9.50 -8.67
CA ASP A 6 13.23 -8.17 -9.15
C ASP A 6 13.47 -8.16 -10.67
N LYS A 7 14.11 -9.22 -11.20
CA LYS A 7 14.37 -9.37 -12.63
C LYS A 7 13.12 -9.43 -13.49
N ASN A 8 12.16 -10.26 -13.12
CA ASN A 8 10.93 -10.45 -13.88
C ASN A 8 10.07 -9.18 -13.82
N LEU A 9 9.97 -8.54 -12.64
CA LEU A 9 9.22 -7.30 -12.49
C LEU A 9 9.80 -6.17 -13.34
N ILE A 10 11.13 -6.00 -13.34
CA ILE A 10 11.78 -4.98 -14.19
C ILE A 10 11.59 -5.32 -15.68
N ASN A 11 11.73 -6.59 -16.08
CA ASN A 11 11.50 -7.00 -17.46
C ASN A 11 10.06 -6.69 -17.91
N ASP A 12 9.07 -6.98 -17.07
CA ASP A 12 7.68 -6.70 -17.37
C ASP A 12 7.44 -5.18 -17.54
N ILE A 13 7.97 -4.35 -16.64
CA ILE A 13 7.87 -2.88 -16.72
C ILE A 13 8.57 -2.33 -17.97
N CYS A 14 9.78 -2.81 -18.26
CA CYS A 14 10.62 -2.26 -19.32
C CYS A 14 10.18 -2.71 -20.71
N ASN A 15 9.76 -3.97 -20.84
CA ASN A 15 9.51 -4.63 -22.12
C ASN A 15 8.02 -4.94 -22.33
N GLU A 16 7.40 -5.73 -21.45
CA GLU A 16 6.03 -6.20 -21.68
C GLU A 16 4.99 -5.07 -21.66
N PHE A 17 5.12 -4.13 -20.71
CA PHE A 17 4.19 -3.02 -20.56
C PHE A 17 4.52 -1.83 -21.47
N SER A 18 5.66 -1.85 -22.18
CA SER A 18 6.12 -0.75 -23.03
C SER A 18 5.06 -0.32 -24.06
N HIS A 19 4.47 -1.29 -24.76
CA HIS A 19 3.43 -1.03 -25.75
C HIS A 19 2.20 -0.35 -25.14
N THR A 20 1.73 -0.86 -23.99
CA THR A 20 0.59 -0.27 -23.27
C THR A 20 0.91 1.17 -22.84
N ILE A 21 2.12 1.42 -22.37
CA ILE A 21 2.56 2.75 -21.95
C ILE A 21 2.56 3.70 -23.15
N GLU A 22 3.20 3.31 -24.25
CA GLU A 22 3.30 4.12 -25.48
C GLU A 22 1.94 4.38 -26.14
N GLU A 23 1.01 3.42 -26.09
CA GLU A 23 -0.37 3.61 -26.53
C GLU A 23 -1.10 4.68 -25.70
N ASN A 24 -0.93 4.66 -24.38
CA ASN A 24 -1.52 5.65 -23.47
C ASN A 24 -0.85 7.03 -23.60
N GLU A 25 0.46 7.08 -23.85
CA GLU A 25 1.17 8.34 -24.16
C GLU A 25 0.60 8.98 -25.44
N LYS A 26 0.39 8.18 -26.50
CA LYS A 26 -0.17 8.66 -27.77
C LYS A 26 -1.63 9.10 -27.66
N SER A 27 -2.44 8.40 -26.88
CA SER A 27 -3.87 8.69 -26.75
C SER A 27 -4.15 10.02 -26.04
N LEU A 28 -3.25 10.45 -25.14
CA LEU A 28 -3.42 11.66 -24.34
C LEU A 28 -2.97 12.96 -25.05
N LYS A 29 -2.62 12.90 -26.35
CA LYS A 29 -2.30 14.03 -27.25
C LYS A 29 -1.95 15.35 -26.52
N THR A 30 -0.72 15.44 -26.02
CA THR A 30 -0.20 16.68 -25.43
C THR A 30 0.56 17.47 -26.48
N ASP A 31 -0.16 18.18 -27.36
CA ASP A 31 0.44 18.96 -28.47
C ASP A 31 1.52 19.92 -27.95
N GLY A 32 2.78 19.63 -28.28
CA GLY A 32 3.95 20.44 -27.89
C GLY A 32 4.35 20.38 -26.42
N VAL A 33 3.76 19.51 -25.60
CA VAL A 33 4.10 19.34 -24.18
C VAL A 33 4.68 17.94 -23.94
N THR A 34 5.90 17.88 -23.39
CA THR A 34 6.54 16.62 -23.01
C THR A 34 5.87 16.06 -21.75
N LEU A 35 5.18 14.92 -21.90
CA LEU A 35 4.62 14.18 -20.78
C LEU A 35 5.75 13.53 -19.98
N VAL A 36 5.78 13.80 -18.67
CA VAL A 36 6.71 13.22 -17.71
C VAL A 36 5.92 12.42 -16.69
N HIS A 37 6.26 11.15 -16.48
CA HIS A 37 5.52 10.24 -15.62
C HIS A 37 6.45 9.14 -15.06
N PRO A 38 6.08 8.43 -13.97
CA PRO A 38 7.02 7.58 -13.24
C PRO A 38 7.33 6.22 -13.90
N ILE A 39 6.86 5.98 -15.13
CA ILE A 39 7.20 4.79 -15.94
C ILE A 39 7.65 5.20 -17.35
N ASP A 40 8.11 6.45 -17.50
CA ASP A 40 8.64 6.93 -18.78
C ASP A 40 9.96 6.24 -19.15
N LYS A 41 10.43 6.52 -20.36
CA LYS A 41 11.63 5.87 -20.90
C LYS A 41 12.86 6.05 -19.99
N GLU A 42 13.06 7.22 -19.40
CA GLU A 42 14.19 7.47 -18.51
C GLU A 42 14.14 6.58 -17.27
N VAL A 43 12.96 6.38 -16.68
CA VAL A 43 12.78 5.45 -15.55
C VAL A 43 13.09 4.02 -15.97
N ARG A 44 12.53 3.56 -17.10
CA ARG A 44 12.75 2.21 -17.61
C ARG A 44 14.23 1.93 -17.89
N ASP A 45 14.93 2.90 -18.47
CA ASP A 45 16.37 2.81 -18.72
C ASP A 45 17.16 2.67 -17.41
N LYS A 46 16.80 3.43 -16.36
CA LYS A 46 17.42 3.28 -15.03
C LYS A 46 17.12 1.92 -14.38
N LEU A 47 15.88 1.44 -14.47
CA LEU A 47 15.50 0.13 -13.92
C LEU A 47 16.29 -1.00 -14.58
N ASN A 48 16.44 -0.99 -15.90
CA ASN A 48 17.23 -1.98 -16.63
C ASN A 48 18.69 -2.03 -16.17
N ASN A 49 19.26 -0.89 -15.76
CA ASN A 49 20.64 -0.83 -15.26
C ASN A 49 20.82 -1.37 -13.83
N LEU A 50 19.72 -1.60 -13.08
CA LEU A 50 19.81 -2.12 -11.70
C LEU A 50 20.09 -3.62 -11.66
N ILE A 51 19.75 -4.38 -12.69
CA ILE A 51 20.00 -5.84 -12.68
C ILE A 51 21.34 -6.13 -13.34
N THR A 52 22.23 -6.74 -12.56
CA THR A 52 23.48 -7.29 -13.11
C THR A 52 23.20 -8.61 -13.83
N SER A 53 23.82 -8.81 -15.00
CA SER A 53 23.67 -10.02 -15.82
C SER A 53 23.81 -11.30 -14.99
N GLY A 54 22.77 -12.14 -15.02
CA GLY A 54 22.75 -13.45 -14.35
C GLY A 54 22.15 -13.48 -12.94
N LYS A 55 21.76 -12.34 -12.35
CA LYS A 55 21.10 -12.28 -11.03
C LYS A 55 19.59 -12.05 -11.13
N GLU A 56 18.84 -12.62 -10.19
CA GLU A 56 17.37 -12.47 -10.10
C GLU A 56 16.94 -11.37 -9.13
N THR A 57 17.84 -10.90 -8.28
CA THR A 57 17.58 -9.88 -7.24
C THR A 57 18.57 -8.72 -7.35
N MET A 58 18.12 -7.53 -6.95
CA MET A 58 18.94 -6.33 -6.81
C MET A 58 19.94 -6.48 -5.66
N GLU A 59 21.14 -5.93 -5.82
CA GLU A 59 22.18 -5.98 -4.80
C GLU A 59 22.07 -4.84 -3.80
N TYR A 60 22.28 -5.14 -2.52
CA TYR A 60 22.38 -4.13 -1.45
C TYR A 60 23.50 -3.08 -1.66
N SER A 61 24.49 -3.36 -2.50
CA SER A 61 25.49 -2.35 -2.90
C SER A 61 24.85 -1.15 -3.65
N GLN A 62 23.64 -1.34 -4.20
CA GLN A 62 22.95 -0.38 -5.07
C GLN A 62 21.97 0.54 -4.32
N VAL A 63 21.98 0.57 -2.97
CA VAL A 63 21.08 1.44 -2.16
C VAL A 63 21.06 2.88 -2.69
N LYS A 64 22.23 3.45 -2.99
CA LYS A 64 22.34 4.84 -3.49
C LYS A 64 21.65 5.05 -4.85
N GLU A 65 21.70 4.05 -5.72
CA GLU A 65 21.00 4.11 -7.01
C GLU A 65 19.49 3.99 -6.82
N LEU A 66 19.05 3.19 -5.85
CA LEU A 66 17.64 3.10 -5.47
C LEU A 66 17.14 4.40 -4.83
N ASP A 67 17.93 5.07 -3.98
CA ASP A 67 17.59 6.40 -3.44
C ASP A 67 17.40 7.42 -4.57
N ASN A 68 18.31 7.42 -5.54
CA ASN A 68 18.22 8.29 -6.71
C ASN A 68 16.97 7.98 -7.55
N LEU A 69 16.66 6.69 -7.73
CA LEU A 69 15.45 6.24 -8.41
C LEU A 69 14.20 6.67 -7.65
N TRP A 70 14.15 6.50 -6.33
CA TRP A 70 13.04 6.89 -5.46
C TRP A 70 12.72 8.38 -5.61
N ILE A 71 13.73 9.24 -5.53
CA ILE A 71 13.56 10.70 -5.70
C ILE A 71 13.07 11.02 -7.12
N MET A 72 13.61 10.35 -8.13
CA MET A 72 13.21 10.55 -9.52
C MET A 72 11.75 10.15 -9.75
N LEU A 73 11.32 9.00 -9.22
CA LEU A 73 9.93 8.52 -9.28
C LEU A 73 8.98 9.50 -8.60
N MET A 74 9.32 10.00 -7.42
CA MET A 74 8.53 11.02 -6.72
C MET A 74 8.42 12.31 -7.53
N ASN A 75 9.53 12.79 -8.10
CA ASN A 75 9.54 13.98 -8.96
C ASN A 75 8.67 13.83 -10.19
N LYS A 76 8.79 12.71 -10.91
CA LYS A 76 8.00 12.46 -12.12
C LYS A 76 6.51 12.29 -11.80
N SER A 77 6.18 11.63 -10.69
CA SER A 77 4.79 11.47 -10.23
C SER A 77 4.11 12.79 -9.94
N ILE A 78 4.74 13.66 -9.13
CA ILE A 78 4.15 14.96 -8.79
C ILE A 78 4.04 15.85 -10.04
N LYS A 79 5.05 15.84 -10.92
CA LYS A 79 4.97 16.57 -12.20
C LYS A 79 3.81 16.09 -13.08
N CYS A 80 3.59 14.78 -13.15
CA CYS A 80 2.49 14.19 -13.89
C CYS A 80 1.14 14.62 -13.33
N LEU A 81 0.95 14.51 -12.01
CA LEU A 81 -0.31 14.91 -11.35
C LEU A 81 -0.62 16.39 -11.57
N ARG A 82 0.40 17.27 -11.46
CA ARG A 82 0.26 18.70 -11.71
C ARG A 82 -0.01 19.04 -13.18
N LEU A 83 0.55 18.27 -14.11
CA LEU A 83 0.30 18.46 -15.53
C LEU A 83 -1.19 18.30 -15.85
N PHE A 84 -1.85 17.31 -15.26
CA PHE A 84 -3.27 17.03 -15.48
C PHE A 84 -4.24 17.79 -14.54
N ASP A 85 -3.73 18.69 -13.69
CA ASP A 85 -4.57 19.65 -12.95
C ASP A 85 -4.96 20.80 -13.89
N THR A 86 -6.24 20.87 -14.26
CA THR A 86 -6.72 21.86 -15.26
C THR A 86 -6.72 23.30 -14.74
N ARG A 87 -6.52 23.50 -13.43
CA ARG A 87 -6.31 24.81 -12.78
C ARG A 87 -4.90 25.32 -13.04
N GLU A 88 -3.96 24.42 -13.30
CA GLU A 88 -2.58 24.75 -13.65
C GLU A 88 -2.41 25.00 -15.16
N PRO A 89 -1.48 25.89 -15.57
CA PRO A 89 -1.39 26.32 -16.95
C PRO A 89 -0.67 25.35 -17.88
N PHE A 90 -0.14 24.22 -17.40
CA PHE A 90 0.89 23.45 -18.11
C PHE A 90 0.41 22.80 -19.41
N LEU A 91 -0.80 22.25 -19.44
CA LEU A 91 -1.38 21.71 -20.68
C LEU A 91 -1.69 22.80 -21.71
N LYS A 92 -2.03 24.00 -21.25
CA LYS A 92 -2.40 25.14 -22.12
C LYS A 92 -1.19 25.98 -22.54
N ASN A 93 -0.08 25.89 -21.82
CA ASN A 93 1.10 26.71 -22.00
C ASN A 93 2.37 25.86 -21.99
N CYS A 94 2.80 25.45 -23.17
CA CYS A 94 4.01 24.64 -23.39
C CYS A 94 5.32 25.31 -22.96
N LYS A 95 5.31 26.62 -22.63
CA LYS A 95 6.50 27.31 -22.10
C LYS A 95 6.68 27.13 -20.59
N LYS A 96 5.66 26.65 -19.87
CA LYS A 96 5.72 26.39 -18.43
C LYS A 96 5.81 24.89 -18.19
N THR A 97 6.72 24.47 -17.32
CA THR A 97 6.87 23.07 -16.92
C THR A 97 6.51 22.88 -15.45
N PRO A 98 5.84 21.77 -15.10
CA PRO A 98 5.55 21.47 -13.71
C PRO A 98 6.84 21.23 -12.92
N VAL A 99 6.85 21.70 -11.68
CA VAL A 99 7.95 21.51 -10.72
C VAL A 99 7.40 20.80 -9.48
N ALA A 100 8.12 19.84 -8.94
CA ALA A 100 7.71 19.15 -7.72
C ALA A 100 8.30 19.84 -6.49
N TYR A 101 7.60 20.86 -5.98
CA TYR A 101 8.05 21.64 -4.82
C TYR A 101 7.97 20.84 -3.51
N GLY A 102 8.96 21.02 -2.62
CA GLY A 102 9.05 20.33 -1.33
C GLY A 102 9.82 19.00 -1.36
N LEU A 103 10.24 18.53 -2.54
CA LEU A 103 11.05 17.31 -2.67
C LEU A 103 12.40 17.40 -1.97
N ASP A 104 12.98 18.60 -1.86
CA ASP A 104 14.24 18.81 -1.14
C ASP A 104 14.08 18.53 0.36
N LYS A 105 12.95 18.93 0.95
CA LYS A 105 12.59 18.64 2.35
C LYS A 105 12.34 17.15 2.54
N LEU A 106 11.58 16.54 1.63
CA LEU A 106 11.29 15.11 1.67
C LEU A 106 12.57 14.28 1.52
N LYS A 107 13.47 14.65 0.59
CA LYS A 107 14.80 14.02 0.43
C LYS A 107 15.64 14.15 1.69
N LYS A 108 15.63 15.31 2.36
CA LYS A 108 16.34 15.47 3.64
C LYS A 108 15.78 14.57 4.73
N TYR A 109 14.45 14.41 4.79
CA TYR A 109 13.81 13.47 5.71
C TYR A 109 14.22 12.03 5.39
N HIS A 110 14.10 11.62 4.12
CA HIS A 110 14.51 10.29 3.63
C HIS A 110 15.95 9.96 4.00
N ASN A 111 16.90 10.87 3.74
CA ASN A 111 18.30 10.66 4.11
C ASN A 111 18.50 10.49 5.63
N ARG A 112 17.71 11.18 6.47
CA ARG A 112 17.75 11.03 7.93
C ARG A 112 17.15 9.70 8.36
N TYR A 113 16.08 9.25 7.69
CA TYR A 113 15.51 7.93 7.87
C TYR A 113 16.56 6.86 7.57
N SER A 114 17.17 6.86 6.38
CA SER A 114 18.18 5.85 6.02
C SER A 114 19.37 5.84 6.99
N ALA A 115 19.76 7.00 7.53
CA ALA A 115 20.79 7.07 8.57
C ALA A 115 20.32 6.44 9.91
N PHE A 116 19.06 6.68 10.32
CA PHE A 116 18.49 6.12 11.55
C PHE A 116 18.28 4.60 11.48
N GLU A 117 17.97 4.05 10.31
CA GLU A 117 17.85 2.59 10.15
C GLU A 117 19.10 1.82 10.56
N SER A 118 20.28 2.39 10.31
CA SER A 118 21.54 1.77 10.74
C SER A 118 21.61 1.59 12.25
N LEU A 119 20.88 2.40 13.04
CA LEU A 119 20.76 2.27 14.50
C LEU A 119 19.68 1.23 14.88
N LEU A 120 18.58 1.16 14.13
CA LEU A 120 17.53 0.16 14.32
C LEU A 120 18.01 -1.28 14.02
N TYR A 121 19.06 -1.42 13.22
CA TYR A 121 19.70 -2.69 12.84
C TYR A 121 20.07 -3.58 14.04
N GLY A 122 20.32 -3.00 15.22
CA GLY A 122 20.62 -3.74 16.46
C GLY A 122 19.44 -3.95 17.41
N ALA A 123 18.26 -3.38 17.15
CA ALA A 123 17.16 -3.28 18.13
C ALA A 123 15.85 -3.97 17.72
N SER A 124 15.66 -4.31 16.43
CA SER A 124 14.46 -4.98 15.91
C SER A 124 14.79 -6.36 15.33
N SER A 125 13.99 -7.38 15.68
CA SER A 125 14.12 -8.76 15.18
C SER A 125 13.72 -8.93 13.70
N TYR A 126 12.96 -7.97 13.15
CA TYR A 126 12.56 -7.92 11.74
C TYR A 126 13.08 -6.62 11.13
N TYR A 127 14.10 -6.74 10.27
CA TYR A 127 14.69 -5.62 9.55
C TYR A 127 14.21 -5.65 8.09
N ARG A 128 13.66 -4.52 7.62
CA ARG A 128 13.39 -4.22 6.22
C ARG A 128 14.37 -3.13 5.81
N ASP A 129 15.08 -3.28 4.70
CA ASP A 129 15.69 -2.11 4.07
C ASP A 129 14.54 -1.35 3.38
N HIS A 130 14.12 -0.23 3.98
CA HIS A 130 12.93 0.49 3.55
C HIS A 130 12.95 0.89 2.08
N VAL A 131 14.12 1.23 1.52
CA VAL A 131 14.21 1.68 0.12
C VAL A 131 13.95 0.50 -0.81
N PHE A 132 14.58 -0.65 -0.54
CA PHE A 132 14.34 -1.87 -1.32
C PHE A 132 12.90 -2.31 -1.19
N HIS A 133 12.36 -2.33 0.02
CA HIS A 133 10.99 -2.72 0.29
C HIS A 133 10.01 -1.82 -0.47
N ALA A 134 10.10 -0.49 -0.31
CA ALA A 134 9.23 0.46 -0.98
C ALA A 134 9.31 0.36 -2.52
N VAL A 135 10.51 0.22 -3.09
CA VAL A 135 10.69 0.07 -4.55
C VAL A 135 10.14 -1.27 -5.04
N ARG A 136 10.34 -2.37 -4.31
CA ARG A 136 9.78 -3.68 -4.67
C ARG A 136 8.26 -3.71 -4.56
N THR A 137 7.70 -3.14 -3.51
CA THR A 137 6.25 -2.95 -3.34
C THR A 137 5.69 -2.13 -4.50
N TRP A 138 6.37 -1.04 -4.89
CA TRP A 138 6.00 -0.25 -6.06
C TRP A 138 5.99 -1.07 -7.35
N MET A 139 7.08 -1.80 -7.67
CA MET A 139 7.16 -2.64 -8.87
C MET A 139 6.09 -3.74 -8.89
N LEU A 140 5.86 -4.38 -7.74
CA LEU A 140 4.83 -5.41 -7.60
C LEU A 140 3.43 -4.85 -7.90
N GLY A 141 3.12 -3.66 -7.39
CA GLY A 141 1.84 -3.02 -7.69
C GLY A 141 1.72 -2.58 -9.14
N ILE A 142 2.80 -2.11 -9.78
CA ILE A 142 2.77 -1.83 -11.23
C ILE A 142 2.46 -3.11 -12.01
N PHE A 143 3.08 -4.23 -11.65
CA PHE A 143 2.75 -5.54 -12.22
C PHE A 143 1.28 -5.90 -12.00
N CYS A 144 0.77 -5.84 -10.77
CA CYS A 144 -0.62 -6.14 -10.44
C CYS A 144 -1.62 -5.22 -11.17
N LEU A 145 -1.26 -3.95 -11.39
CA LEU A 145 -2.11 -2.96 -12.08
C LEU A 145 -2.16 -3.18 -13.58
N LEU A 146 -1.03 -3.52 -14.21
CA LEU A 146 -0.85 -3.50 -15.66
C LEU A 146 -0.88 -4.87 -16.33
N LYS A 147 -0.48 -5.94 -15.62
CA LYS A 147 -0.47 -7.30 -16.17
C LYS A 147 -1.91 -7.72 -16.51
N PRO A 148 -2.24 -7.95 -17.79
CA PRO A 148 -3.60 -8.36 -18.14
C PRO A 148 -3.82 -9.79 -17.66
N MET A 149 -4.84 -9.99 -16.83
CA MET A 149 -5.27 -11.31 -16.36
C MET A 149 -6.74 -11.47 -16.73
N ASN A 150 -7.10 -12.54 -17.46
CA ASN A 150 -8.42 -12.73 -18.07
C ASN A 150 -8.84 -11.59 -19.02
N ASN A 151 -7.90 -11.11 -19.85
CA ASN A 151 -8.11 -10.02 -20.83
C ASN A 151 -8.53 -8.67 -20.22
N GLN A 152 -8.31 -8.45 -18.93
CA GLN A 152 -8.59 -7.19 -18.25
C GLN A 152 -7.36 -6.72 -17.46
N LYS A 153 -7.13 -5.41 -17.46
CA LYS A 153 -6.12 -4.76 -16.62
C LYS A 153 -6.77 -4.28 -15.34
N PHE A 154 -6.12 -4.50 -14.21
CA PHE A 154 -6.67 -4.12 -12.91
C PHE A 154 -6.82 -2.60 -12.77
N ILE A 155 -5.91 -1.83 -13.39
CA ILE A 155 -5.91 -0.36 -13.34
C ILE A 155 -7.22 0.28 -13.84
N ASP A 156 -7.91 -0.36 -14.78
CA ASP A 156 -9.17 0.13 -15.35
C ASP A 156 -10.34 -0.02 -14.37
N LYS A 157 -10.19 -0.92 -13.38
CA LYS A 157 -11.20 -1.22 -12.37
C LYS A 157 -10.98 -0.44 -11.08
N ILE A 158 -9.88 0.29 -10.94
CA ILE A 158 -9.59 1.09 -9.74
C ILE A 158 -10.68 2.12 -9.50
N THR A 159 -11.20 2.11 -8.28
CA THR A 159 -12.21 3.03 -7.75
C THR A 159 -11.67 3.85 -6.59
N ILE A 160 -12.28 5.01 -6.38
CA ILE A 160 -12.01 5.89 -5.24
C ILE A 160 -13.08 5.64 -4.17
N ASP A 161 -12.65 5.33 -2.95
CA ASP A 161 -13.60 5.05 -1.87
C ASP A 161 -14.39 6.30 -1.45
N GLY A 162 -15.67 6.15 -1.15
CA GLY A 162 -16.55 7.25 -0.75
C GLY A 162 -16.80 8.30 -1.84
N CYS A 163 -16.47 8.00 -3.10
CA CYS A 163 -16.84 8.81 -4.26
C CYS A 163 -18.19 8.32 -4.81
N SER A 164 -19.27 9.06 -4.53
CA SER A 164 -20.61 8.73 -5.05
C SER A 164 -20.80 9.10 -6.53
N ASN A 165 -19.88 9.87 -7.10
CA ASN A 165 -19.94 10.29 -8.49
C ASN A 165 -18.93 9.48 -9.31
N GLU A 166 -19.42 8.47 -10.04
CA GLU A 166 -18.58 7.60 -10.91
C GLU A 166 -17.72 8.39 -11.91
N GLN A 167 -18.11 9.62 -12.22
CA GLN A 167 -17.44 10.46 -13.20
C GLN A 167 -16.07 10.96 -12.71
N PHE A 168 -15.88 11.16 -11.41
CA PHE A 168 -14.55 11.50 -10.89
C PHE A 168 -13.56 10.35 -11.13
N THR A 169 -13.96 9.13 -10.81
CA THR A 169 -13.16 7.92 -11.04
C THR A 169 -12.83 7.71 -12.52
N LYS A 170 -13.80 7.97 -13.42
CA LYS A 170 -13.60 7.88 -14.88
C LYS A 170 -12.66 8.96 -15.41
N ASN A 171 -12.60 10.12 -14.78
CA ASN A 171 -11.81 11.28 -15.21
C ASN A 171 -10.40 11.33 -14.60
N ILE A 172 -9.99 10.33 -13.83
CA ILE A 172 -8.58 10.14 -13.45
C ILE A 172 -7.95 9.23 -14.49
N ASN A 173 -6.98 9.77 -15.23
CA ASN A 173 -6.38 9.07 -16.34
C ASN A 173 -5.38 8.00 -15.88
N PHE A 174 -4.92 7.20 -16.84
CA PHE A 174 -3.95 6.13 -16.63
C PHE A 174 -2.69 6.57 -15.87
N PHE A 175 -2.05 7.66 -16.31
CA PHE A 175 -0.80 8.13 -15.70
C PHE A 175 -1.00 8.81 -14.35
N GLU A 176 -2.17 9.41 -14.10
CA GLU A 176 -2.53 9.89 -12.76
C GLU A 176 -2.68 8.73 -11.79
N LYS A 177 -3.36 7.64 -12.17
CA LYS A 177 -3.48 6.43 -11.33
C LYS A 177 -2.11 5.82 -11.02
N ILE A 178 -1.23 5.74 -12.02
CA ILE A 178 0.15 5.26 -11.84
C ILE A 178 0.95 6.21 -10.93
N SER A 179 0.79 7.52 -11.07
CA SER A 179 1.48 8.51 -10.24
C SER A 179 0.97 8.48 -8.79
N MET A 180 -0.34 8.29 -8.59
CA MET A 180 -0.93 8.06 -7.28
C MET A 180 -0.35 6.81 -6.64
N TRP A 181 -0.35 5.67 -7.36
CA TRP A 181 0.26 4.43 -6.87
C TRP A 181 1.73 4.63 -6.51
N THR A 182 2.48 5.35 -7.34
CA THR A 182 3.90 5.60 -7.11
C THR A 182 4.13 6.38 -5.82
N VAL A 183 3.36 7.44 -5.56
CA VAL A 183 3.45 8.17 -4.29
C VAL A 183 3.05 7.29 -3.10
N ILE A 184 1.96 6.53 -3.23
CA ILE A 184 1.44 5.64 -2.19
C ILE A 184 2.49 4.58 -1.81
N ALA A 185 2.95 3.80 -2.78
CA ALA A 185 3.84 2.67 -2.55
C ALA A 185 5.24 3.11 -2.08
N LEU A 186 5.76 4.23 -2.59
CA LEU A 186 7.09 4.70 -2.21
C LEU A 186 7.12 5.38 -0.83
N CYS A 187 5.98 5.85 -0.33
CA CYS A 187 5.92 6.66 0.89
C CYS A 187 5.17 6.02 2.06
N HIS A 188 4.53 4.86 1.89
CA HIS A 188 3.72 4.23 2.93
C HIS A 188 4.47 3.94 4.24
N ASP A 189 5.78 3.65 4.15
CA ASP A 189 6.64 3.26 5.26
C ASP A 189 7.51 4.39 5.85
N LEU A 190 7.31 5.66 5.44
CA LEU A 190 8.10 6.79 5.94
C LEU A 190 7.93 7.05 7.45
N GLY A 191 6.83 6.61 8.05
CA GLY A 191 6.53 6.70 9.47
C GLY A 191 7.10 5.54 10.31
N TYR A 192 7.59 4.47 9.68
CA TYR A 192 8.05 3.25 10.36
C TYR A 192 9.13 3.50 11.44
N PRO A 193 10.14 4.36 11.21
CA PRO A 193 11.13 4.70 12.23
C PRO A 193 10.53 5.28 13.51
N LEU A 194 9.49 6.11 13.36
CA LEU A 194 8.88 6.82 14.47
C LEU A 194 8.04 5.84 15.30
N GLU A 195 7.32 4.93 14.64
CA GLU A 195 6.65 3.81 15.31
C GLU A 195 7.65 2.94 16.10
N LYS A 196 8.77 2.55 15.47
CA LYS A 196 9.80 1.74 16.16
C LYS A 196 10.49 2.47 17.29
N SER A 197 10.73 3.77 17.14
CA SER A 197 11.26 4.59 18.21
C SER A 197 10.34 4.59 19.43
N GLN A 198 9.03 4.72 19.22
CA GLN A 198 8.04 4.66 20.30
C GLN A 198 8.05 3.27 20.99
N GLN A 199 8.07 2.18 20.21
CA GLN A 199 8.14 0.82 20.77
C GLN A 199 9.41 0.56 21.59
N ILE A 200 10.56 1.12 21.20
CA ILE A 200 11.81 1.02 21.97
C ILE A 200 11.69 1.78 23.30
N LEU A 201 11.08 2.96 23.27
CA LEU A 201 10.84 3.75 24.49
C LEU A 201 9.88 3.05 25.45
N ASP A 202 8.79 2.45 24.93
CA ASP A 202 7.83 1.71 25.74
C ASP A 202 8.49 0.52 26.45
N LYS A 203 9.33 -0.25 25.74
CA LYS A 203 10.11 -1.35 26.34
C LYS A 203 11.07 -0.84 27.42
N THR A 204 11.71 0.30 27.17
CA THR A 204 12.61 0.94 28.15
C THR A 204 11.82 1.36 29.40
N GLN A 205 10.64 1.93 29.21
CA GLN A 205 9.75 2.34 30.31
C GLN A 205 9.29 1.14 31.13
N GLN A 206 8.88 0.04 30.49
CA GLN A 206 8.48 -1.21 31.16
C GLN A 206 9.63 -1.79 32.00
N MET A 207 10.85 -1.83 31.45
CA MET A 207 12.03 -2.25 32.21
C MET A 207 12.28 -1.35 33.43
N MET A 208 12.07 -0.04 33.30
CA MET A 208 12.20 0.89 34.43
C MET A 208 11.13 0.69 35.51
N GLN A 209 9.94 0.20 35.14
CA GLN A 209 8.85 -0.06 36.09
C GLN A 209 9.21 -1.14 37.13
N GLU A 210 10.17 -2.01 36.83
CA GLU A 210 10.68 -3.04 37.75
C GLU A 210 11.33 -2.46 39.01
N PHE A 211 11.86 -1.23 38.94
CA PHE A 211 12.57 -0.61 40.07
C PHE A 211 12.11 0.83 40.38
N ILE A 212 11.36 1.48 39.49
CA ILE A 212 10.72 2.77 39.71
C ILE A 212 9.22 2.60 39.42
N PRO A 213 8.30 2.77 40.40
CA PRO A 213 6.87 2.51 40.19
C PRO A 213 6.22 3.33 39.06
N ASN A 214 6.73 4.53 38.77
CA ASN A 214 6.25 5.42 37.71
C ASN A 214 7.45 6.12 37.03
N PRO A 215 8.16 5.44 36.12
CA PRO A 215 9.29 6.05 35.43
C PRO A 215 8.78 7.06 34.41
N ASN A 216 9.20 8.31 34.55
CA ASN A 216 8.87 9.39 33.62
C ASN A 216 10.05 9.62 32.68
N ILE A 217 10.05 8.93 31.54
CA ILE A 217 10.98 9.23 30.45
C ILE A 217 10.37 10.42 29.70
N TRP A 218 11.01 11.59 29.76
CA TRP A 218 10.57 12.79 29.05
C TRP A 218 10.70 12.59 27.54
N ASN A 219 9.72 11.93 26.93
CA ASN A 219 9.62 11.70 25.50
C ASN A 219 8.52 12.61 24.96
N ASN A 220 8.90 13.64 24.21
CA ASN A 220 7.92 14.54 23.59
C ASN A 220 7.88 14.26 22.08
N PHE A 221 7.49 13.04 21.69
CA PHE A 221 7.01 12.77 20.32
C PHE A 221 5.56 13.22 20.15
N THR A 222 4.86 13.50 21.27
CA THR A 222 3.57 14.15 21.28
C THR A 222 3.66 15.49 20.58
N PHE A 223 2.87 15.60 19.52
CA PHE A 223 2.58 16.87 18.89
C PHE A 223 1.88 17.74 19.95
N SER A 224 2.20 19.04 20.00
CA SER A 224 1.54 19.96 20.92
C SER A 224 1.24 21.30 20.25
N GLY A 225 0.09 21.88 20.61
CA GLY A 225 -0.31 23.20 20.16
C GLY A 225 -0.61 23.24 18.66
N VAL A 226 0.16 24.03 17.91
CA VAL A 226 -0.07 24.22 16.46
C VAL A 226 0.11 22.91 15.67
N GLN A 227 0.96 22.00 16.15
CA GLN A 227 1.19 20.72 15.47
C GLN A 227 -0.04 19.80 15.55
N ASP A 228 -0.76 19.82 16.67
CA ASP A 228 -2.01 19.07 16.84
C ASP A 228 -3.07 19.58 15.88
N ASN A 229 -3.21 20.91 15.77
CA ASN A 229 -4.17 21.52 14.86
C ASN A 229 -3.89 21.13 13.39
N ILE A 230 -2.62 21.03 12.99
CA ILE A 230 -2.25 20.59 11.63
C ILE A 230 -2.56 19.10 11.46
N ASN A 231 -2.26 18.25 12.45
CA ASN A 231 -2.56 16.82 12.39
C ASN A 231 -4.07 16.57 12.32
N GLU A 232 -4.86 17.28 13.13
CA GLU A 232 -6.31 17.23 13.11
C GLU A 232 -6.86 17.67 11.74
N TYR A 233 -6.31 18.75 11.17
CA TYR A 233 -6.66 19.19 9.82
C TYR A 233 -6.41 18.09 8.77
N ILE A 234 -5.24 17.43 8.82
CA ILE A 234 -4.88 16.34 7.90
C ILE A 234 -5.83 15.15 8.06
N ILE A 235 -6.16 14.78 9.30
CA ILE A 235 -7.10 13.69 9.58
C ILE A 235 -8.49 14.06 9.04
N LYS A 236 -8.97 15.29 9.25
CA LYS A 236 -10.24 15.78 8.70
C LYS A 236 -10.24 15.76 7.18
N PHE A 237 -9.16 16.20 6.55
CA PHE A 237 -8.97 16.14 5.10
C PHE A 237 -9.13 14.70 4.58
N MET A 238 -8.35 13.76 5.13
CA MET A 238 -8.39 12.34 4.75
C MET A 238 -9.75 11.70 5.01
N SER A 239 -10.46 12.16 6.03
CA SER A 239 -11.77 11.62 6.43
C SER A 239 -12.93 12.25 5.67
N THR A 240 -12.71 13.27 4.84
CA THR A 240 -13.79 13.98 4.16
C THR A 240 -14.17 13.33 2.84
N LYS A 241 -15.48 13.30 2.53
CA LYS A 241 -16.02 12.99 1.19
C LYS A 241 -16.66 14.22 0.58
N MET A 242 -16.63 14.31 -0.75
CA MET A 242 -17.37 15.34 -1.48
C MET A 242 -18.79 14.86 -1.79
N VAL A 243 -19.78 15.67 -1.45
CA VAL A 243 -21.20 15.43 -1.72
C VAL A 243 -21.69 16.51 -2.67
N LEU A 244 -22.43 16.13 -3.71
CA LEU A 244 -23.00 17.10 -4.65
C LEU A 244 -23.94 18.06 -3.89
N ALA A 245 -23.75 19.37 -4.10
CA ALA A 245 -24.68 20.37 -3.61
C ALA A 245 -26.04 20.13 -4.28
N LYS A 246 -27.08 19.84 -3.50
CA LYS A 246 -28.43 19.73 -4.04
C LYS A 246 -28.83 21.10 -4.57
N THR A 247 -29.25 21.17 -5.84
CA THR A 247 -29.92 22.32 -6.46
C THR A 247 -31.33 22.49 -5.89
N SER A 248 -31.45 22.67 -4.59
CA SER A 248 -32.64 23.31 -4.00
C SER A 248 -32.33 24.80 -3.94
N GLU A 249 -33.13 25.61 -4.65
CA GLU A 249 -33.04 27.09 -4.74
C GLU A 249 -32.21 27.69 -5.91
N ARG A 250 -32.27 27.09 -7.10
CA ARG A 250 -32.22 27.89 -8.36
C ARG A 250 -33.54 27.80 -9.10
N THR A 251 -34.64 28.03 -8.40
CA THR A 251 -35.89 28.48 -9.00
C THR A 251 -35.85 30.00 -9.01
N ASN A 252 -35.90 30.59 -10.21
CA ASN A 252 -36.27 32.00 -10.50
C ASN A 252 -35.18 33.00 -10.93
N GLU A 253 -34.04 32.60 -11.50
CA GLU A 253 -33.22 33.55 -12.30
C GLU A 253 -32.68 33.00 -13.63
N SER A 254 -32.94 31.72 -13.96
CA SER A 254 -32.53 31.10 -15.21
C SER A 254 -33.70 30.86 -16.18
N GLU A 255 -34.61 31.83 -16.31
CA GLU A 255 -35.63 31.85 -17.37
C GLU A 255 -35.32 32.84 -18.52
N ASN A 256 -34.20 33.57 -18.47
CA ASN A 256 -33.85 34.53 -19.54
C ASN A 256 -32.52 34.25 -20.25
N ILE A 257 -32.25 32.98 -20.61
CA ILE A 257 -31.31 32.66 -21.70
C ILE A 257 -31.89 31.49 -22.50
N GLU A 258 -32.98 31.76 -23.22
CA GLU A 258 -33.28 31.00 -24.44
C GLU A 258 -32.17 31.32 -25.47
N ASN A 259 -31.71 30.28 -26.17
CA ASN A 259 -30.69 30.27 -27.23
C ASN A 259 -29.23 30.06 -26.79
N VAL A 260 -28.83 28.80 -26.53
CA VAL A 260 -27.65 28.15 -27.19
C VAL A 260 -27.87 26.64 -27.13
N GLU A 261 -28.36 26.06 -28.21
CA GLU A 261 -28.30 24.62 -28.49
C GLU A 261 -26.84 24.25 -28.82
N ASP A 262 -26.02 24.00 -27.79
CA ASP A 262 -24.80 23.18 -27.84
C ASP A 262 -24.12 23.21 -26.46
N LYS A 263 -24.74 22.60 -25.46
CA LYS A 263 -24.03 22.22 -24.24
C LYS A 263 -23.70 20.73 -24.33
N SER A 264 -22.50 20.44 -24.84
CA SER A 264 -21.89 19.12 -24.65
C SER A 264 -21.97 18.74 -23.18
N GLU A 265 -22.18 17.46 -22.88
CA GLU A 265 -22.26 16.91 -21.52
C GLU A 265 -21.16 17.50 -20.61
N TYR A 266 -19.96 17.66 -21.15
CA TYR A 266 -18.77 18.28 -20.55
C TYR A 266 -19.03 19.65 -19.88
N ASN A 267 -19.81 20.54 -20.49
CA ASN A 267 -20.08 21.88 -19.96
C ASN A 267 -21.09 21.90 -18.80
N LYS A 268 -21.94 20.87 -18.67
CA LYS A 268 -22.92 20.74 -17.58
C LYS A 268 -22.27 20.28 -16.27
N TYR A 269 -21.23 19.45 -16.35
CA TYR A 269 -20.56 18.89 -15.17
C TYR A 269 -19.61 19.86 -14.50
N ASN A 270 -18.95 20.73 -15.27
CA ASN A 270 -18.03 21.72 -14.73
C ASN A 270 -18.74 22.81 -13.89
N SER A 271 -20.07 22.92 -14.01
CA SER A 271 -20.91 23.81 -13.20
C SER A 271 -21.41 23.19 -11.89
N ASN A 272 -21.14 21.90 -11.64
CA ASN A 272 -21.56 21.25 -10.40
C ASN A 272 -20.72 21.75 -9.23
N LEU A 273 -21.39 21.96 -8.10
CA LEU A 273 -20.79 22.36 -6.83
C LEU A 273 -20.85 21.20 -5.84
N TYR A 274 -19.85 21.13 -4.97
CA TYR A 274 -19.70 20.04 -4.01
C TYR A 274 -19.45 20.60 -2.61
N TYR A 275 -19.94 19.90 -1.59
CA TYR A 275 -19.67 20.18 -0.18
C TYR A 275 -18.77 19.09 0.41
N GLY A 276 -17.77 19.50 1.19
CA GLY A 276 -16.96 18.58 1.98
C GLY A 276 -17.73 18.12 3.22
N ARG A 277 -17.89 16.81 3.40
CA ARG A 277 -18.49 16.22 4.60
C ARG A 277 -17.54 15.22 5.24
N VAL A 278 -17.11 15.49 6.46
CA VAL A 278 -16.28 14.58 7.27
C VAL A 278 -17.04 13.28 7.51
N GLN A 279 -16.38 12.15 7.33
CA GLN A 279 -16.91 10.82 7.62
C GLN A 279 -16.42 10.39 9.01
N PRO A 280 -17.28 10.39 10.05
CA PRO A 280 -16.86 10.09 11.42
C PRO A 280 -16.17 8.73 11.56
N LYS A 281 -16.59 7.75 10.75
CA LYS A 281 -15.98 6.40 10.72
C LYS A 281 -14.48 6.43 10.40
N TYR A 282 -14.03 7.32 9.52
CA TYR A 282 -12.60 7.43 9.15
C TYR A 282 -11.87 8.32 10.16
N TYR A 283 -12.52 9.42 10.56
CA TYR A 283 -11.95 10.37 11.49
C TYR A 283 -11.52 9.72 12.81
N LEU A 284 -12.43 8.97 13.45
CA LEU A 284 -12.15 8.31 14.72
C LEU A 284 -11.06 7.24 14.59
N LYS A 285 -11.09 6.45 13.51
CA LYS A 285 -10.11 5.38 13.28
C LYS A 285 -8.71 5.93 13.01
N TYR A 286 -8.59 6.97 12.18
CA TYR A 286 -7.29 7.61 11.95
C TYR A 286 -6.77 8.37 13.16
N THR A 287 -7.65 8.96 13.98
CA THR A 287 -7.25 9.57 15.26
C THR A 287 -6.67 8.51 16.19
N LYS A 288 -7.37 7.37 16.34
CA LYS A 288 -6.86 6.23 17.10
C LYS A 288 -5.52 5.73 16.55
N SER A 289 -5.38 5.54 15.23
CA SER A 289 -4.10 5.14 14.64
C SER A 289 -2.98 6.15 14.89
N LEU A 290 -3.31 7.46 14.92
CA LEU A 290 -2.32 8.49 15.22
C LEU A 290 -1.85 8.41 16.68
N GLU A 291 -2.76 8.12 17.62
CA GLU A 291 -2.43 7.91 19.04
C GLU A 291 -1.51 6.69 19.25
N HIS A 292 -1.67 5.64 18.44
CA HIS A 292 -0.82 4.44 18.47
C HIS A 292 0.48 4.60 17.67
N PHE A 293 0.70 5.76 17.02
CA PHE A 293 1.84 6.00 16.14
C PHE A 293 1.96 5.00 14.98
N ASP A 294 0.83 4.46 14.49
CA ASP A 294 0.82 3.53 13.36
C ASP A 294 1.54 4.16 12.16
N HIS A 295 2.53 3.47 11.58
CA HIS A 295 3.39 4.10 10.58
C HIS A 295 2.65 4.66 9.37
N GLY A 296 1.55 4.05 8.93
CA GLY A 296 0.78 4.54 7.78
C GLY A 296 0.21 5.95 7.96
N ILE A 297 -0.40 6.26 9.11
CA ILE A 297 -0.95 7.62 9.36
C ILE A 297 0.16 8.65 9.57
N ILE A 298 1.28 8.22 10.17
CA ILE A 298 2.46 9.06 10.34
C ILE A 298 3.08 9.38 8.98
N SER A 299 3.20 8.40 8.08
CA SER A 299 3.64 8.58 6.69
C SER A 299 2.78 9.60 5.94
N SER A 300 1.45 9.47 6.03
CA SER A 300 0.51 10.44 5.44
C SER A 300 0.72 11.85 6.00
N THR A 301 0.94 11.98 7.31
CA THR A 301 1.20 13.26 7.97
C THR A 301 2.52 13.88 7.51
N ILE A 302 3.58 13.07 7.38
CA ILE A 302 4.90 13.52 6.89
C ILE A 302 4.77 14.04 5.46
N ILE A 303 4.19 13.26 4.56
CA ILE A 303 4.06 13.62 3.14
C ILE A 303 3.24 14.89 2.97
N TYR A 304 2.13 15.02 3.70
CA TYR A 304 1.31 16.23 3.67
C TYR A 304 2.10 17.49 4.07
N LYS A 305 2.95 17.38 5.11
CA LYS A 305 3.75 18.51 5.62
C LYS A 305 4.98 18.81 4.76
N MET A 306 5.54 17.82 4.06
CA MET A 306 6.80 17.97 3.33
C MET A 306 6.61 18.42 1.88
N LEU A 307 5.56 17.94 1.21
CA LEU A 307 5.32 18.22 -0.21
C LEU A 307 4.30 19.35 -0.38
N LEU A 308 4.69 20.40 -1.11
CA LEU A 308 3.82 21.55 -1.36
C LEU A 308 2.55 21.14 -2.13
N TYR A 309 2.65 20.11 -2.98
CA TYR A 309 1.52 19.57 -3.73
C TYR A 309 0.30 19.23 -2.86
N PHE A 310 0.50 18.76 -1.62
CA PHE A 310 -0.61 18.47 -0.69
C PHE A 310 -1.10 19.71 0.05
N LEU A 311 -0.18 20.65 0.36
CA LEU A 311 -0.51 21.94 0.99
C LEU A 311 -1.30 22.87 0.06
N GLU A 312 -1.15 22.72 -1.26
CA GLU A 312 -1.94 23.39 -2.29
C GLU A 312 -3.36 22.81 -2.44
N SER A 313 -3.81 21.96 -1.52
CA SER A 313 -5.21 21.53 -1.48
C SER A 313 -6.10 22.64 -0.92
N ASP A 314 -7.12 23.02 -1.68
CA ASP A 314 -8.09 24.06 -1.29
C ASP A 314 -9.11 23.56 -0.24
N PHE A 315 -8.68 22.71 0.70
CA PHE A 315 -9.57 22.15 1.71
C PHE A 315 -9.97 23.20 2.73
N ASN A 316 -11.27 23.38 2.86
CA ASN A 316 -11.90 24.28 3.81
C ASN A 316 -12.57 23.47 4.92
N LEU A 317 -12.37 23.92 6.17
CA LEU A 317 -13.01 23.34 7.34
C LEU A 317 -14.47 23.76 7.49
N ASN A 318 -14.91 24.80 6.77
CA ASN A 318 -16.29 25.24 6.78
C ASN A 318 -17.14 24.31 5.92
N ASP A 319 -18.18 23.75 6.54
CA ASP A 319 -19.13 22.82 5.93
C ASP A 319 -19.91 23.39 4.73
N ASP A 320 -20.01 24.73 4.65
CA ASP A 320 -20.74 25.46 3.62
C ASP A 320 -19.84 25.90 2.45
N TYR A 321 -18.54 25.58 2.49
CA TYR A 321 -17.65 25.91 1.38
C TYR A 321 -17.96 25.04 0.16
N GLU A 322 -18.21 25.71 -0.96
CA GLU A 322 -18.53 25.09 -2.24
C GLU A 322 -17.27 24.87 -3.08
N TYR A 323 -17.02 23.62 -3.42
CA TYR A 323 -15.93 23.22 -4.32
C TYR A 323 -16.43 23.10 -5.75
N LYS A 324 -15.63 23.57 -6.72
CA LYS A 324 -15.88 23.29 -8.14
C LYS A 324 -15.50 21.85 -8.47
N TYR A 325 -15.90 21.39 -9.65
CA TYR A 325 -15.60 20.05 -10.13
C TYR A 325 -14.09 19.71 -10.08
N GLU A 326 -13.22 20.57 -10.62
CA GLU A 326 -11.78 20.28 -10.63
C GLU A 326 -11.18 20.30 -9.22
N ASP A 327 -11.64 21.21 -8.34
CA ASP A 327 -11.20 21.26 -6.94
C ASP A 327 -11.57 19.96 -6.22
N ALA A 328 -12.78 19.45 -6.44
CA ALA A 328 -13.24 18.18 -5.89
C ALA A 328 -12.46 16.98 -6.46
N ARG A 329 -12.17 16.96 -7.76
CA ARG A 329 -11.36 15.92 -8.42
C ARG A 329 -9.96 15.86 -7.84
N GLN A 330 -9.29 17.01 -7.74
CA GLN A 330 -7.96 17.13 -7.18
C GLN A 330 -7.92 16.82 -5.68
N PHE A 331 -8.98 17.19 -4.95
CA PHE A 331 -9.18 16.76 -3.57
C PHE A 331 -9.18 15.24 -3.46
N PHE A 332 -9.96 14.54 -4.29
CA PHE A 332 -10.01 13.07 -4.28
C PHE A 332 -8.64 12.44 -4.60
N ILE A 333 -7.92 12.94 -5.60
CA ILE A 333 -6.57 12.44 -5.95
C ILE A 333 -5.63 12.53 -4.73
N ARG A 334 -5.53 13.71 -4.12
CA ARG A 334 -4.68 13.96 -2.95
C ARG A 334 -5.13 13.14 -1.74
N ARG A 335 -6.43 13.14 -1.45
CA ARG A 335 -7.01 12.41 -0.33
C ARG A 335 -6.78 10.92 -0.44
N GLU A 336 -7.01 10.32 -1.61
CA GLU A 336 -6.84 8.88 -1.79
C GLU A 336 -5.41 8.40 -1.59
N MET A 337 -4.42 9.20 -1.98
CA MET A 337 -3.02 8.86 -1.71
C MET A 337 -2.76 8.75 -0.20
N LEU A 338 -3.17 9.76 0.56
CA LEU A 338 -3.00 9.78 2.02
C LEU A 338 -3.87 8.74 2.73
N ARG A 339 -5.08 8.52 2.22
CA ARG A 339 -6.03 7.55 2.75
C ARG A 339 -5.52 6.13 2.56
N ALA A 340 -5.00 5.79 1.38
CA ALA A 340 -4.41 4.47 1.12
C ALA A 340 -3.23 4.20 2.05
N MET A 341 -2.30 5.17 2.18
CA MET A 341 -1.17 5.06 3.11
C MET A 341 -1.60 4.99 4.57
N ALA A 342 -2.67 5.65 5.01
CA ALA A 342 -3.07 5.52 6.41
C ALA A 342 -3.87 4.24 6.69
N SER A 343 -4.65 3.78 5.72
CA SER A 343 -5.50 2.60 5.87
C SER A 343 -4.72 1.28 5.87
N HIS A 344 -3.56 1.18 5.22
CA HIS A 344 -2.85 -0.11 5.11
C HIS A 344 -2.37 -0.66 6.47
N THR A 345 -2.14 0.21 7.45
CA THR A 345 -1.77 -0.19 8.83
C THR A 345 -2.92 -0.11 9.81
N CYS A 346 -4.03 0.53 9.44
CA CYS A 346 -5.16 0.74 10.33
C CYS A 346 -6.07 -0.49 10.32
N SER A 347 -5.90 -1.38 11.30
CA SER A 347 -6.69 -2.61 11.44
C SER A 347 -8.19 -2.39 11.54
N ASP A 348 -8.61 -1.20 11.99
CA ASP A 348 -10.01 -0.85 12.12
C ASP A 348 -10.66 -0.51 10.78
N ILE A 349 -9.90 -0.22 9.73
CA ILE A 349 -10.41 0.12 8.40
C ILE A 349 -10.45 -1.11 7.50
N TYR A 350 -11.66 -1.50 7.11
CA TYR A 350 -11.89 -2.70 6.32
C TYR A 350 -11.76 -2.44 4.82
N ASN A 351 -11.14 -3.38 4.12
CA ASN A 351 -11.02 -3.40 2.67
C ASN A 351 -12.07 -4.36 2.08
N ILE A 352 -13.29 -3.86 1.83
CA ILE A 352 -14.41 -4.68 1.28
C ILE A 352 -14.21 -4.96 -0.21
N TYR A 353 -13.59 -4.03 -0.94
CA TYR A 353 -13.34 -4.13 -2.38
C TYR A 353 -11.84 -4.14 -2.64
N LEU A 354 -11.37 -5.03 -3.51
CA LEU A 354 -9.96 -5.03 -3.94
C LEU A 354 -9.61 -3.88 -4.88
N THR A 355 -10.60 -3.22 -5.47
CA THR A 355 -10.42 -2.18 -6.47
C THR A 355 -9.98 -0.82 -5.91
N THR A 356 -9.55 -0.74 -4.66
CA THR A 356 -9.07 0.51 -4.06
C THR A 356 -7.55 0.48 -3.90
N PHE A 357 -6.91 1.66 -3.92
CA PHE A 357 -5.47 1.74 -3.68
C PHE A 357 -5.06 1.23 -2.29
N SER A 358 -5.92 1.39 -1.27
CA SER A 358 -5.71 0.85 0.08
C SER A 358 -5.55 -0.67 0.05
N SER A 359 -6.48 -1.37 -0.61
CA SER A 359 -6.47 -2.84 -0.71
C SER A 359 -5.26 -3.36 -1.49
N ILE A 360 -4.85 -2.66 -2.56
CA ILE A 360 -3.68 -3.02 -3.35
C ILE A 360 -2.40 -2.78 -2.55
N LEU A 361 -2.29 -1.65 -1.86
CA LEU A 361 -1.13 -1.37 -1.01
C LEU A 361 -0.99 -2.46 0.05
N PHE A 362 -2.07 -2.77 0.77
CA PHE A 362 -2.08 -3.83 1.77
C PHE A 362 -1.60 -5.17 1.18
N LEU A 363 -2.16 -5.60 0.05
CA LEU A 363 -1.74 -6.85 -0.59
C LEU A 363 -0.30 -6.81 -1.08
N CYS A 364 0.16 -5.72 -1.69
CA CYS A 364 1.52 -5.63 -2.21
C CYS A 364 2.56 -5.57 -1.08
N ASP A 365 2.30 -4.84 0.00
CA ASP A 365 3.18 -4.80 1.19
C ASP A 365 3.31 -6.20 1.82
N GLU A 366 2.18 -6.88 2.04
CA GLU A 366 2.16 -8.22 2.62
C GLU A 366 2.77 -9.31 1.72
N LEU A 367 2.61 -9.20 0.39
CA LEU A 367 3.19 -10.17 -0.55
C LEU A 367 4.68 -9.92 -0.82
N GLN A 368 5.19 -8.71 -0.56
CA GLN A 368 6.60 -8.38 -0.83
C GLN A 368 7.52 -9.02 0.22
N GLU A 369 7.72 -10.34 0.21
CA GLU A 369 8.60 -11.03 1.16
C GLU A 369 9.96 -11.45 0.58
N TRP A 370 10.11 -11.54 -0.74
CA TRP A 370 11.36 -12.00 -1.36
C TRP A 370 12.50 -10.97 -1.18
N GLY A 371 13.73 -11.49 -1.05
CA GLY A 371 14.93 -10.67 -0.89
C GLY A 371 14.98 -9.87 0.41
N ARG A 372 14.09 -10.16 1.38
CA ARG A 372 14.17 -9.69 2.76
C ARG A 372 15.31 -10.43 3.47
N LYS A 373 15.98 -9.71 4.38
CA LYS A 373 16.96 -10.26 5.31
C LYS A 373 16.49 -9.95 6.73
N SER A 374 15.74 -10.84 7.37
CA SER A 374 15.40 -10.65 8.78
C SER A 374 16.56 -11.06 9.68
N TRP A 375 16.79 -10.36 10.79
CA TRP A 375 17.84 -10.75 11.74
C TRP A 375 17.53 -12.10 12.41
N ASN A 376 16.23 -12.44 12.52
CA ASN A 376 15.79 -13.78 12.88
C ASN A 376 16.17 -14.86 11.86
N GLU A 377 16.40 -14.55 10.57
CA GLU A 377 16.92 -15.55 9.62
C GLU A 377 18.31 -16.08 10.03
N LEU A 378 19.12 -15.26 10.71
CA LEU A 378 20.42 -15.69 11.25
C LEU A 378 20.29 -16.62 12.48
N TYR A 379 19.21 -16.51 13.25
CA TYR A 379 18.94 -17.33 14.45
C TYR A 379 17.98 -18.50 14.18
N CYS A 380 17.16 -18.42 13.14
CA CYS A 380 16.23 -19.45 12.68
C CYS A 380 16.76 -20.25 11.48
N GLY A 381 17.98 -20.01 11.00
CA GLY A 381 18.59 -20.76 9.88
C GLY A 381 17.97 -20.52 8.50
N LEU A 382 17.14 -19.50 8.33
CA LEU A 382 16.52 -19.19 7.04
C LEU A 382 17.55 -18.49 6.11
N GLN A 383 17.61 -18.88 4.84
CA GLN A 383 18.54 -18.29 3.88
C GLN A 383 18.02 -16.95 3.32
N PRO A 384 18.89 -16.01 2.86
CA PRO A 384 18.49 -14.71 2.30
C PRO A 384 17.58 -14.76 1.06
N ASN A 385 17.42 -15.94 0.44
CA ASN A 385 16.54 -16.22 -0.70
C ASN A 385 15.56 -17.37 -0.38
N ALA A 386 15.21 -17.55 0.90
CA ALA A 386 14.34 -18.64 1.33
C ALA A 386 12.92 -18.52 0.77
N VAL A 387 12.44 -17.32 0.47
CA VAL A 387 11.07 -17.08 0.03
C VAL A 387 11.01 -16.81 -1.46
N LYS A 388 10.18 -17.57 -2.17
CA LYS A 388 9.79 -17.34 -3.56
C LYS A 388 8.30 -17.07 -3.63
N LEU A 389 7.91 -16.02 -4.35
CA LEU A 389 6.51 -15.68 -4.59
C LEU A 389 6.14 -15.99 -6.04
N SER A 390 4.93 -16.48 -6.22
CA SER A 390 4.29 -16.62 -7.52
C SER A 390 2.83 -16.20 -7.44
N ILE A 391 2.37 -15.53 -8.50
CA ILE A 391 0.99 -15.04 -8.62
C ILE A 391 0.31 -15.82 -9.74
N ASP A 392 -0.77 -16.52 -9.41
CA ASP A 392 -1.59 -17.21 -10.41
C ASP A 392 -2.66 -16.29 -10.97
N LYS A 393 -3.31 -15.53 -10.10
CA LYS A 393 -4.39 -14.62 -10.48
C LYS A 393 -4.41 -13.42 -9.58
N PHE A 394 -4.57 -12.24 -10.17
CA PHE A 394 -4.74 -10.97 -9.47
C PHE A 394 -5.81 -10.17 -10.22
N THR A 395 -7.06 -10.38 -9.85
CA THR A 395 -8.24 -9.78 -10.47
C THR A 395 -9.13 -9.16 -9.40
N PRO A 396 -10.05 -8.25 -9.75
CA PRO A 396 -10.95 -7.61 -8.76
C PRO A 396 -11.75 -8.59 -7.89
N ASN A 397 -12.00 -9.81 -8.38
CA ASN A 397 -12.82 -10.82 -7.73
C ASN A 397 -12.01 -11.98 -7.16
N GLU A 398 -10.72 -12.07 -7.47
CA GLU A 398 -9.91 -13.22 -7.06
C GLU A 398 -8.43 -12.89 -7.07
N VAL A 399 -7.79 -13.16 -5.92
CA VAL A 399 -6.35 -13.14 -5.74
C VAL A 399 -5.91 -14.55 -5.36
N ASN A 400 -5.04 -15.15 -6.17
CA ASN A 400 -4.47 -16.47 -5.93
C ASN A 400 -2.95 -16.39 -6.02
N VAL A 401 -2.30 -16.69 -4.90
CA VAL A 401 -0.85 -16.56 -4.71
C VAL A 401 -0.28 -17.84 -4.13
N CYS A 402 0.94 -18.18 -4.55
CA CYS A 402 1.70 -19.29 -4.01
C CYS A 402 3.07 -18.80 -3.52
N GLU A 403 3.38 -19.09 -2.27
CA GLU A 403 4.67 -18.82 -1.62
C GLU A 403 5.40 -20.12 -1.35
N GLU A 404 6.69 -20.16 -1.67
CA GLU A 404 7.57 -21.27 -1.33
C GLU A 404 8.62 -20.76 -0.34
N ILE A 405 8.73 -21.41 0.81
CA ILE A 405 9.63 -21.02 1.90
C ILE A 405 10.59 -22.18 2.16
N ASN A 406 11.89 -21.95 2.02
CA ASN A 406 12.91 -22.92 2.36
C ASN A 406 13.29 -22.81 3.85
N MET A 407 12.97 -23.85 4.63
CA MET A 407 13.28 -24.03 6.05
C MET A 407 14.20 -25.26 6.30
N GLU A 408 15.01 -25.66 5.32
CA GLU A 408 15.83 -26.89 5.41
C GLU A 408 16.85 -26.90 6.56
N GLN A 409 17.19 -25.73 7.12
CA GLN A 409 18.16 -25.60 8.22
C GLN A 409 17.49 -25.46 9.60
N VAL A 410 16.15 -25.45 9.67
CA VAL A 410 15.41 -25.42 10.93
C VAL A 410 15.36 -26.85 11.47
N ASP A 411 16.17 -27.13 12.49
CA ASP A 411 16.24 -28.44 13.14
C ASP A 411 15.31 -28.55 14.37
N GLU A 412 14.95 -27.42 15.00
CA GLU A 412 14.12 -27.39 16.21
C GLU A 412 12.61 -27.33 15.92
N GLU A 413 11.87 -28.31 16.43
CA GLU A 413 10.40 -28.41 16.26
C GLU A 413 9.65 -27.22 16.85
N ASP A 414 10.11 -26.68 17.99
CA ASP A 414 9.45 -25.56 18.67
C ASP A 414 9.51 -24.26 17.84
N ILE A 415 10.65 -23.99 17.18
CA ILE A 415 10.82 -22.86 16.25
C ILE A 415 9.86 -23.03 15.06
N PHE A 416 9.70 -24.25 14.57
CA PHE A 416 8.75 -24.55 13.50
C PHE A 416 7.30 -24.26 13.92
N ILE A 417 6.88 -24.72 15.10
CA ILE A 417 5.52 -24.48 15.63
C ILE A 417 5.29 -22.99 15.86
N GLU A 418 6.28 -22.25 16.37
CA GLU A 418 6.18 -20.81 16.56
C GLU A 418 5.99 -20.08 15.22
N ASN A 419 6.71 -20.51 14.16
CA ASN A 419 6.54 -19.98 12.82
C ASN A 419 5.14 -20.25 12.26
N LEU A 420 4.59 -21.46 12.47
CA LEU A 420 3.20 -21.77 12.09
C LEU A 420 2.19 -20.90 12.83
N LYS A 421 2.33 -20.79 14.15
CA LYS A 421 1.48 -19.91 14.97
C LYS A 421 1.53 -18.48 14.46
N ARG A 422 2.72 -18.00 14.11
CA ARG A 422 2.92 -16.66 13.55
C ARG A 422 2.26 -16.48 12.18
N ILE A 423 2.35 -17.46 11.27
CA ILE A 423 1.66 -17.43 9.97
C ILE A 423 0.15 -17.33 10.21
N PHE A 424 -0.38 -18.14 11.11
CA PHE A 424 -1.81 -18.11 11.43
C PHE A 424 -2.23 -16.75 12.01
N GLN A 425 -1.58 -16.27 13.06
CA GLN A 425 -1.96 -15.02 13.75
C GLN A 425 -1.70 -13.77 12.89
N ARG A 426 -0.53 -13.65 12.28
CA ARG A 426 -0.14 -12.43 11.56
C ARG A 426 -0.66 -12.34 10.13
N GLN A 427 -0.98 -13.48 9.50
CA GLN A 427 -1.52 -13.46 8.14
C GLN A 427 -2.98 -13.87 8.13
N TYR A 428 -3.33 -15.09 8.57
CA TYR A 428 -4.71 -15.55 8.44
C TYR A 428 -5.70 -14.73 9.28
N GLU A 429 -5.47 -14.57 10.59
CA GLU A 429 -6.37 -13.80 11.45
C GLU A 429 -6.40 -12.33 11.03
N HIS A 430 -5.22 -11.76 10.77
CA HIS A 430 -5.11 -10.37 10.34
C HIS A 430 -5.85 -10.10 9.03
N TYR A 431 -5.68 -10.94 8.01
CA TYR A 431 -6.36 -10.79 6.72
C TYR A 431 -7.86 -10.96 6.88
N LYS A 432 -8.30 -11.83 7.79
CA LYS A 432 -9.71 -12.00 8.10
C LYS A 432 -10.31 -10.74 8.75
N VAL A 433 -9.57 -10.05 9.61
CA VAL A 433 -9.99 -8.77 10.17
C VAL A 433 -10.04 -7.68 9.09
N ILE A 434 -8.99 -7.56 8.27
CA ILE A 434 -8.87 -6.52 7.22
C ILE A 434 -9.87 -6.72 6.08
N PHE A 435 -10.02 -7.94 5.56
CA PHE A 435 -10.99 -8.33 4.53
C PHE A 435 -12.36 -8.73 5.11
N ARG A 436 -12.52 -8.50 6.42
CA ARG A 436 -13.74 -8.50 7.22
C ARG A 436 -14.36 -9.85 7.57
N ASP A 437 -14.77 -9.92 8.84
CA ASP A 437 -15.85 -10.70 9.43
C ASP A 437 -16.65 -9.79 10.41
N GLY A 438 -17.67 -9.06 9.92
CA GLY A 438 -18.45 -8.04 10.68
C GLY A 438 -19.51 -7.30 9.82
N GLN A 439 -20.01 -6.08 10.17
CA GLN A 439 -21.01 -5.27 9.41
C GLN A 439 -21.23 -5.61 7.91
N TYR A 440 -20.78 -4.93 6.87
CA TYR A 440 -21.06 -5.31 5.47
C TYR A 440 -20.27 -6.52 4.91
N THR A 441 -20.14 -7.64 5.64
CA THR A 441 -19.40 -8.84 5.15
C THR A 441 -20.06 -9.46 3.93
N GLU A 442 -21.39 -9.45 3.88
CA GLU A 442 -22.15 -9.90 2.70
C GLU A 442 -21.81 -9.12 1.42
N ALA A 443 -21.22 -7.93 1.55
CA ALA A 443 -20.78 -7.12 0.41
C ALA A 443 -19.37 -7.50 -0.10
N ARG A 444 -18.67 -8.47 0.52
CA ARG A 444 -17.40 -8.98 -0.01
C ARG A 444 -17.67 -9.73 -1.32
N GLN A 445 -17.00 -9.29 -2.38
CA GLN A 445 -17.18 -9.83 -3.74
C GLN A 445 -15.96 -10.55 -4.29
N PHE A 446 -14.95 -10.80 -3.45
CA PHE A 446 -13.70 -11.40 -3.89
C PHE A 446 -13.25 -12.59 -3.04
N ASN A 447 -12.46 -13.45 -3.66
CA ASN A 447 -11.77 -14.57 -3.02
C ASN A 447 -10.29 -14.23 -2.85
N PHE A 448 -9.72 -14.50 -1.67
CA PHE A 448 -8.28 -14.49 -1.45
C PHE A 448 -7.83 -15.91 -1.14
N ILE A 449 -6.95 -16.46 -1.98
CA ILE A 449 -6.43 -17.82 -1.87
C ILE A 449 -4.91 -17.73 -1.78
N LYS A 450 -4.35 -18.31 -0.72
CA LYS A 450 -2.91 -18.40 -0.52
C LYS A 450 -2.51 -19.85 -0.28
N LYS A 451 -1.56 -20.31 -1.09
CA LYS A 451 -0.87 -21.59 -0.91
C LYS A 451 0.55 -21.33 -0.45
N MET A 452 0.95 -21.92 0.67
CA MET A 452 2.34 -21.90 1.13
C MET A 452 2.90 -23.31 1.07
N LYS A 453 4.09 -23.45 0.49
CA LYS A 453 4.88 -24.68 0.52
C LYS A 453 6.12 -24.44 1.34
N ILE A 454 6.23 -25.13 2.47
CA ILE A 454 7.40 -25.03 3.35
C ILE A 454 8.27 -26.26 3.10
N GLN A 455 9.49 -26.03 2.60
CA GLN A 455 10.49 -27.08 2.38
C GLN A 455 11.26 -27.32 3.68
N LEU A 456 11.26 -28.56 4.16
CA LEU A 456 11.92 -28.98 5.38
C LEU A 456 13.17 -29.81 5.08
N LYS A 457 13.98 -30.08 6.11
CA LYS A 457 15.21 -30.85 5.97
C LYS A 457 14.93 -32.22 5.38
N GLN A 458 15.59 -32.56 4.27
CA GLN A 458 15.40 -33.85 3.60
C GLN A 458 15.91 -35.00 4.47
N SER A 459 15.09 -36.04 4.63
CA SER A 459 15.49 -37.32 5.23
C SER A 459 15.62 -38.37 4.13
N GLY A 460 16.82 -38.52 3.56
CA GLY A 460 17.09 -39.46 2.47
C GLY A 460 16.67 -38.91 1.09
N THR A 461 15.92 -39.69 0.29
CA THR A 461 15.51 -39.35 -1.09
C THR A 461 14.08 -38.80 -1.22
N GLN A 462 13.35 -38.67 -0.11
CA GLN A 462 11.96 -38.22 -0.12
C GLN A 462 11.87 -36.71 0.09
N GLU A 463 11.04 -36.04 -0.73
CA GLU A 463 10.70 -34.64 -0.53
C GLU A 463 9.97 -34.47 0.80
N ASN A 464 10.51 -33.62 1.68
CA ASN A 464 9.94 -33.33 2.98
C ASN A 464 9.32 -31.92 2.95
N ASN A 465 8.01 -31.85 2.73
CA ASN A 465 7.29 -30.60 2.48
C ASN A 465 6.02 -30.51 3.31
N ILE A 466 5.69 -29.30 3.77
CA ILE A 466 4.42 -28.98 4.40
C ILE A 466 3.66 -28.01 3.50
N GLU A 467 2.38 -28.26 3.29
CA GLU A 467 1.50 -27.35 2.55
C GLU A 467 0.51 -26.70 3.50
N ILE A 468 0.48 -25.36 3.52
CA ILE A 468 -0.56 -24.59 4.19
C ILE A 468 -1.41 -23.96 3.10
N ASN A 469 -2.71 -24.26 3.09
CA ASN A 469 -3.65 -23.67 2.15
C ASN A 469 -4.69 -22.91 2.97
N TYR A 470 -4.82 -21.62 2.71
CA TYR A 470 -5.92 -20.87 3.30
C TYR A 470 -6.63 -20.02 2.26
N ALA A 471 -7.94 -19.91 2.45
CA ALA A 471 -8.84 -19.22 1.55
C ALA A 471 -9.86 -18.40 2.33
N LEU A 472 -10.01 -17.15 1.93
CA LEU A 472 -11.07 -16.24 2.37
C LEU A 472 -12.03 -16.09 1.18
N ASN A 473 -13.17 -16.77 1.22
CA ASN A 473 -14.09 -16.90 0.07
C ASN A 473 -15.29 -15.96 0.18
N ALA A 474 -15.64 -15.21 -0.87
CA ALA A 474 -16.74 -14.24 -0.87
C ALA A 474 -18.07 -14.80 -0.33
N GLN A 475 -18.42 -16.03 -0.72
CA GLN A 475 -19.72 -16.66 -0.39
C GLN A 475 -19.59 -17.99 0.37
N ASP A 476 -18.43 -18.65 0.29
CA ASP A 476 -18.18 -19.94 0.92
C ASP A 476 -17.49 -19.80 2.29
N THR A 477 -17.41 -20.90 3.02
CA THR A 477 -16.66 -20.95 4.28
C THR A 477 -15.17 -20.64 4.04
N ASP A 478 -14.63 -19.74 4.86
CA ASP A 478 -13.18 -19.55 4.95
C ASP A 478 -12.51 -20.84 5.42
N LYS A 479 -11.30 -21.10 4.96
CA LYS A 479 -10.56 -22.33 5.26
C LYS A 479 -9.12 -22.00 5.66
N PHE A 480 -8.59 -22.73 6.63
CA PHE A 480 -7.17 -22.79 6.94
C PHE A 480 -6.79 -24.26 7.13
N GLU A 481 -6.06 -24.82 6.17
CA GLU A 481 -5.73 -26.24 6.10
C GLU A 481 -4.21 -26.43 6.11
N ILE A 482 -3.72 -27.26 7.04
CA ILE A 482 -2.32 -27.66 7.14
C ILE A 482 -2.23 -29.12 6.72
N ASN A 483 -1.46 -29.42 5.66
CA ASN A 483 -1.20 -30.78 5.22
C ASN A 483 0.22 -31.21 5.66
N LEU A 484 0.28 -32.20 6.55
CA LEU A 484 1.50 -32.80 7.08
C LEU A 484 1.82 -34.16 6.45
N GLU A 485 1.09 -34.61 5.42
CA GLU A 485 1.25 -35.94 4.81
C GLU A 485 2.67 -36.19 4.31
N LYS A 486 3.29 -35.16 3.73
CA LYS A 486 4.67 -35.16 3.21
C LYS A 486 5.71 -34.65 4.21
N SER A 487 5.32 -34.47 5.49
CA SER A 487 6.26 -34.17 6.57
C SER A 487 6.83 -35.46 7.16
N TYR A 488 8.13 -35.65 7.01
CA TYR A 488 8.88 -36.81 7.52
C TYR A 488 9.88 -36.47 8.63
N GLN A 489 10.08 -35.17 8.92
CA GLN A 489 11.02 -34.71 9.96
C GLN A 489 10.44 -34.75 11.38
N TYR A 490 9.12 -34.60 11.54
CA TYR A 490 8.46 -34.52 12.85
C TYR A 490 7.46 -35.66 13.06
N ASN A 491 7.24 -36.05 14.32
CA ASN A 491 6.16 -36.97 14.66
C ASN A 491 4.81 -36.29 14.42
N LYS A 492 4.04 -36.82 13.47
CA LYS A 492 2.78 -36.20 13.01
C LYS A 492 1.76 -36.02 14.12
N ASP A 493 1.65 -36.97 15.05
CA ASP A 493 0.64 -36.91 16.12
C ASP A 493 1.04 -35.89 17.20
N GLU A 494 2.32 -35.84 17.54
CA GLU A 494 2.87 -34.87 18.50
C GLU A 494 2.82 -33.44 17.94
N ALA A 495 3.25 -33.24 16.70
CA ALA A 495 3.17 -31.97 16.01
C ALA A 495 1.72 -31.48 15.90
N LYS A 496 0.76 -32.37 15.58
CA LYS A 496 -0.68 -32.04 15.56
C LYS A 496 -1.17 -31.56 16.93
N GLN A 497 -0.77 -32.21 18.03
CA GLN A 497 -1.15 -31.79 19.38
C GLN A 497 -0.54 -30.44 19.75
N LYS A 498 0.76 -30.24 19.49
CA LYS A 498 1.44 -28.98 19.79
C LYS A 498 0.86 -27.82 18.98
N ILE A 499 0.61 -28.00 17.68
CA ILE A 499 -0.05 -26.98 16.84
C ILE A 499 -1.43 -26.62 17.41
N LYS A 500 -2.25 -27.63 17.76
CA LYS A 500 -3.57 -27.38 18.34
C LYS A 500 -3.49 -26.60 19.65
N SER A 501 -2.62 -27.00 20.57
CA SER A 501 -2.42 -26.29 21.84
C SER A 501 -1.94 -24.85 21.64
N SER A 502 -1.08 -24.61 20.63
CA SER A 502 -0.54 -23.28 20.34
C SER A 502 -1.59 -22.29 19.82
N LEU A 503 -2.69 -22.80 19.25
CA LEU A 503 -3.77 -22.05 18.62
C LEU A 503 -5.07 -22.07 19.43
N GLU A 504 -5.11 -22.74 20.59
CA GLU A 504 -6.35 -23.01 21.34
C GLU A 504 -7.09 -21.74 21.82
N TYR A 505 -6.36 -20.64 22.03
CA TYR A 505 -6.91 -19.36 22.45
C TYR A 505 -7.38 -18.46 21.28
N SER A 506 -7.24 -18.92 20.03
CA SER A 506 -7.70 -18.17 18.87
C SER A 506 -9.23 -18.28 18.72
N GLU A 507 -9.88 -17.14 18.44
CA GLU A 507 -11.29 -17.10 18.06
C GLU A 507 -11.59 -17.87 16.75
N TYR A 508 -10.57 -18.19 15.95
CA TYR A 508 -10.69 -18.89 14.67
C TYR A 508 -10.17 -20.33 14.69
N PHE A 509 -9.88 -20.87 15.88
CA PHE A 509 -9.38 -22.23 16.06
C PHE A 509 -10.26 -23.29 15.38
N GLU A 510 -11.59 -23.17 15.45
CA GLU A 510 -12.53 -24.12 14.84
C GLU A 510 -12.41 -24.21 13.31
N LYS A 511 -11.83 -23.20 12.66
CA LYS A 511 -11.62 -23.19 11.20
C LYS A 511 -10.32 -23.89 10.76
N VAL A 512 -9.46 -24.29 11.71
CA VAL A 512 -8.19 -24.95 11.44
C VAL A 512 -8.40 -26.43 11.19
N LYS A 513 -8.01 -26.91 10.00
CA LYS A 513 -7.95 -28.35 9.69
C LYS A 513 -6.51 -28.77 9.54
N ILE A 514 -6.13 -29.87 10.21
CA ILE A 514 -4.78 -30.43 10.15
C ILE A 514 -4.89 -31.86 9.65
N ASN A 515 -4.42 -32.09 8.42
CA ASN A 515 -4.46 -33.37 7.72
C ASN A 515 -3.12 -34.10 7.88
#